data_AF-A0A514XI88-F1
#
_entry.id   AF-A0A514XI88-F1
#
_cell.length_a   1.000
_cell.length_b   1.000
_cell.length_c   1.000
_cell.angle_alpha   90.00
_cell.angle_beta   90.00
_cell.angle_gamma   90.00
#
_symmetry.space_group_name_H-M   'P 1'
#
loop_
_entity.id
_entity.type
_entity.pdbx_description
1 polymer ?
#
loop_
_entity_poly.entity_id
_entity_poly.type
_entity_poly.pdbx_seq_one_letter_code
_entity_poly.pdbx_strand_id
1 'polypeptide(L)'
;MSSTFSDEFRKYQKQERRLTAAIVLVSVLAPVSFTLLLERKFHWTVCGTTALLFLVAAVALHVYRAQVSQKLLKKYENLEVGSVLAKKISPKAPSRFVITNTGYNHFYLKCLNTGEQVLVSKHRVREDFDIAN
;
A
#
# COMPACT_ATOMS: atom_id res chain seq x y z
N MET A 1 -3.46 3.34 -23.68
CA MET A 1 -3.23 2.20 -22.77
C MET A 1 -2.70 2.60 -21.39
N SER A 2 -2.15 3.82 -21.21
CA SER A 2 -1.54 4.30 -19.95
C SER A 2 -2.50 4.61 -18.80
N SER A 3 -3.71 5.08 -19.08
CA SER A 3 -4.70 5.50 -18.06
C SER A 3 -5.21 4.35 -17.20
N THR A 4 -5.41 3.17 -17.81
CA THR A 4 -5.87 1.98 -17.08
C THR A 4 -4.86 1.51 -16.02
N PHE A 5 -3.57 1.72 -16.27
CA PHE A 5 -2.51 1.27 -15.37
C PHE A 5 -2.40 2.12 -14.09
N SER A 6 -2.47 3.46 -14.23
CA SER A 6 -2.45 4.37 -13.07
C SER A 6 -3.73 4.25 -12.23
N ASP A 7 -4.88 4.03 -12.87
CA ASP A 7 -6.14 3.81 -12.17
C ASP A 7 -6.15 2.49 -11.36
N GLU A 8 -5.65 1.40 -11.95
CA GLU A 8 -5.48 0.14 -11.22
C GLU A 8 -4.50 0.27 -10.05
N PHE A 9 -3.37 0.96 -10.24
CA PHE A 9 -2.40 1.20 -9.18
C PHE A 9 -3.05 1.95 -8.00
N ARG A 10 -3.78 3.03 -8.29
CA ARG A 10 -4.49 3.82 -7.29
C ARG A 10 -5.59 3.02 -6.58
N LYS A 11 -6.26 2.11 -7.30
CA LYS A 11 -7.23 1.17 -6.72
C LYS A 11 -6.57 0.26 -5.68
N TYR A 12 -5.45 -0.39 -6.04
CA TYR A 12 -4.73 -1.27 -5.11
C TYR A 12 -4.13 -0.50 -3.93
N GLN A 13 -3.63 0.72 -4.14
CA GLN A 13 -3.11 1.58 -3.07
C GLN A 13 -4.22 1.95 -2.06
N LYS A 14 -5.41 2.35 -2.55
CA LYS A 14 -6.57 2.60 -1.68
C LYS A 14 -6.99 1.35 -0.93
N GLN A 15 -6.93 0.19 -1.58
CA GLN A 15 -7.28 -1.09 -1.00
C GLN A 15 -6.30 -1.49 0.12
N GLU A 16 -4.99 -1.36 -0.10
CA GLU A 16 -3.97 -1.61 0.93
C GLU A 16 -4.16 -0.71 2.16
N ARG A 17 -4.50 0.57 1.96
CA ARG A 17 -4.81 1.50 3.06
C ARG A 17 -6.07 1.08 3.83
N ARG A 18 -7.14 0.71 3.12
CA ARG A 18 -8.38 0.23 3.76
C ARG A 18 -8.16 -1.05 4.56
N LEU A 19 -7.38 -1.98 4.03
CA LEU A 19 -7.02 -3.22 4.74
C LEU A 19 -6.16 -2.96 5.96
N THR A 20 -5.20 -2.04 5.86
CA THR A 20 -4.39 -1.62 7.01
C THR A 20 -5.26 -1.01 8.09
N ALA A 21 -6.19 -0.11 7.74
CA ALA A 21 -7.16 0.44 8.68
C ALA A 21 -8.06 -0.64 9.31
N ALA A 22 -8.53 -1.61 8.52
CA ALA A 22 -9.33 -2.73 9.02
C ALA A 22 -8.56 -3.61 10.02
N ILE A 23 -7.29 -3.90 9.75
CA ILE A 23 -6.42 -4.65 10.69
C ILE A 23 -6.27 -3.89 12.01
N VAL A 24 -6.03 -2.58 11.94
CA VAL A 24 -5.93 -1.73 13.15
C VAL A 24 -7.25 -1.73 13.92
N LEU A 25 -8.39 -1.58 13.25
CA LEU A 25 -9.71 -1.65 13.90
C LEU A 25 -9.95 -3.00 14.56
N VAL A 26 -9.63 -4.11 13.88
CA VAL A 26 -9.75 -5.47 14.44
C VAL A 26 -8.85 -5.63 15.67
N SER A 27 -7.63 -5.09 15.64
CA SER A 27 -6.71 -5.18 16.79
C SER A 27 -7.19 -4.43 18.03
N VAL A 28 -8.00 -3.37 17.86
CA VAL A 28 -8.61 -2.61 18.97
C VAL A 28 -9.93 -3.25 19.40
N LEU A 29 -10.76 -3.70 18.45
CA LEU A 29 -12.06 -4.31 18.74
C LEU A 29 -11.95 -5.68 19.41
N ALA A 30 -10.91 -6.46 19.10
CA ALA A 30 -10.70 -7.76 19.71
C ALA A 30 -10.56 -7.70 21.25
N PRO A 31 -9.66 -6.89 21.85
CA PRO A 31 -9.58 -6.79 23.30
C PRO A 31 -10.82 -6.14 23.92
N VAL A 32 -11.41 -5.12 23.28
CA VAL A 32 -12.63 -4.44 23.79
C VAL A 32 -13.84 -5.40 23.84
N SER A 33 -14.03 -6.20 22.80
CA SER A 33 -15.11 -7.19 22.78
C SER A 33 -14.90 -8.29 23.81
N PHE A 34 -13.64 -8.72 24.01
CA PHE A 34 -13.29 -9.71 25.03
C PHE A 34 -13.56 -9.18 26.45
N THR A 35 -13.16 -7.94 26.76
CA THR A 35 -13.42 -7.32 28.07
C THR A 35 -14.91 -7.17 28.34
N LEU A 36 -15.69 -6.71 27.35
CA LEU A 36 -17.16 -6.59 27.49
C LEU A 36 -17.86 -7.93 27.73
N LEU A 37 -17.39 -9.00 27.08
CA LEU A 37 -17.95 -10.34 27.28
C LEU A 37 -17.64 -10.89 28.67
N LEU A 38 -16.43 -10.66 29.19
CA LEU A 38 -16.05 -11.00 30.55
C LEU A 38 -16.86 -10.22 31.59
N GLU A 39 -17.05 -8.91 31.40
CA GLU A 39 -17.85 -8.06 32.29
C GLU A 39 -19.31 -8.54 32.39
N ARG A 40 -19.88 -9.01 31.28
CA ARG A 40 -21.23 -9.59 31.24
C ARG A 40 -21.32 -11.02 31.78
N LYS A 41 -20.25 -11.57 32.35
CA LYS A 41 -20.17 -12.93 32.91
C LYS A 41 -20.58 -14.02 31.91
N PHE A 42 -20.30 -13.83 30.62
CA PHE A 42 -20.49 -14.90 29.65
C PHE A 42 -19.55 -16.08 29.94
N HIS A 43 -19.97 -17.28 29.58
CA HIS A 43 -19.14 -18.48 29.73
C HIS A 43 -17.82 -18.32 28.97
N TRP A 44 -16.73 -18.76 29.60
CA TRP A 44 -15.37 -18.72 29.04
C TRP A 44 -15.26 -19.34 27.64
N THR A 45 -16.08 -20.34 27.34
CA THR A 45 -16.18 -20.96 26.01
C THR A 45 -16.62 -19.97 24.94
N VAL A 46 -17.58 -19.09 25.25
CA VAL A 46 -18.06 -18.03 24.33
C VAL A 46 -16.99 -16.95 24.15
N CYS A 47 -16.26 -16.58 25.21
CA CYS A 47 -15.15 -15.63 25.10
C CYS A 47 -13.97 -16.22 24.29
N GLY A 48 -13.72 -17.52 24.42
CA GLY A 48 -12.69 -18.22 23.66
C GLY A 48 -13.03 -18.32 22.17
N THR A 49 -14.28 -18.62 21.82
CA THR A 49 -14.71 -18.69 20.42
C THR A 49 -14.68 -17.32 19.75
N THR A 50 -15.07 -16.24 20.45
CA THR A 50 -14.97 -14.88 19.90
C THR A 50 -13.52 -14.45 19.69
N ALA A 51 -12.63 -14.75 20.64
CA ALA A 51 -11.19 -14.48 20.47
C ALA A 51 -10.61 -15.24 19.27
N LEU A 52 -10.98 -16.51 19.09
CA LEU A 52 -10.57 -17.31 17.94
C LEU A 52 -11.07 -16.71 16.61
N LEU A 53 -12.31 -16.23 16.56
CA LEU A 53 -12.87 -15.58 15.37
C LEU A 53 -12.10 -14.30 15.00
N PHE A 54 -11.75 -13.47 15.98
CA PHE A 54 -10.93 -12.29 15.74
C PHE A 54 -9.52 -12.63 15.25
N LEU A 55 -8.92 -13.70 15.78
CA LEU A 55 -7.62 -14.19 15.31
C LEU A 55 -7.70 -14.63 13.83
N VAL A 56 -8.69 -15.45 13.48
CA VAL A 56 -8.90 -15.92 12.11
C VAL A 56 -9.14 -14.74 11.16
N ALA A 57 -9.97 -13.78 11.56
CA ALA A 57 -10.23 -12.57 10.77
C ALA A 57 -8.96 -11.72 10.57
N ALA A 58 -8.14 -11.55 11.61
CA ALA A 58 -6.87 -10.83 11.52
C ALA A 58 -5.89 -11.52 10.56
N VAL A 59 -5.75 -12.85 10.65
CA VAL A 59 -4.91 -13.64 9.74
C VAL A 59 -5.40 -13.51 8.30
N ALA A 60 -6.70 -13.65 8.06
CA ALA A 60 -7.28 -13.51 6.72
C ALA A 60 -7.04 -12.12 6.12
N LEU A 61 -7.22 -11.05 6.91
CA LEU A 61 -6.92 -9.69 6.48
C LEU A 61 -5.42 -9.49 6.18
N HIS A 62 -4.54 -10.09 6.98
CA HIS A 62 -3.09 -10.03 6.75
C HIS A 62 -2.68 -10.72 5.45
N VAL A 63 -3.21 -11.91 5.18
CA VAL A 63 -2.95 -12.66 3.93
C VAL A 63 -3.46 -11.86 2.74
N TYR A 64 -4.66 -11.29 2.82
CA TYR A 64 -5.21 -10.50 1.73
C TYR A 64 -4.42 -9.20 1.49
N ARG A 65 -3.97 -8.53 2.56
CA ARG A 65 -3.07 -7.38 2.45
C ARG A 65 -1.75 -7.76 1.76
N ALA A 66 -1.16 -8.91 2.10
CA ALA A 66 0.06 -9.38 1.46
C ALA A 66 -0.13 -9.60 -0.05
N GLN A 67 -1.25 -10.21 -0.46
CA GLN A 67 -1.58 -10.38 -1.87
C GLN A 67 -1.73 -9.04 -2.61
N VAL A 68 -2.39 -8.05 -2.02
CA VAL A 68 -2.52 -6.71 -2.61
C VAL A 68 -1.16 -6.02 -2.71
N SER A 69 -0.31 -6.15 -1.69
CA SER A 69 1.04 -5.56 -1.70
C SER A 69 1.94 -6.19 -2.76
N GLN A 70 1.85 -7.51 -2.97
CA GLN A 70 2.55 -8.20 -4.06
C GLN A 70 2.06 -7.71 -5.45
N LYS A 71 0.76 -7.49 -5.63
CA LYS A 71 0.24 -6.92 -6.88
C LYS A 71 0.75 -5.50 -7.14
N LEU A 72 0.88 -4.68 -6.10
CA LEU A 72 1.49 -3.34 -6.18
C LEU A 72 2.97 -3.43 -6.55
N LEU A 73 3.73 -4.34 -5.93
CA LEU A 73 5.15 -4.55 -6.24
C LEU A 73 5.37 -4.92 -7.71
N LYS A 74 4.58 -5.86 -8.24
CA LYS A 74 4.64 -6.21 -9.66
C LYS A 74 4.38 -5.01 -10.58
N LYS A 75 3.56 -4.04 -10.17
CA LYS A 75 3.33 -2.83 -10.97
C LYS A 75 4.56 -1.90 -10.95
N TYR A 76 5.30 -1.83 -9.85
CA TYR A 76 6.57 -1.09 -9.79
C TYR A 76 7.69 -1.79 -10.56
N GLU A 77 7.70 -3.12 -10.60
CA GLU A 77 8.68 -3.89 -11.39
C GLU A 77 8.51 -3.71 -12.90
N ASN A 78 7.25 -3.56 -13.35
CA ASN A 78 6.91 -3.33 -14.76
C ASN A 78 7.01 -1.85 -15.19
N LEU A 79 7.78 -1.02 -14.48
CA LEU A 79 8.02 0.37 -14.87
C LEU A 79 9.00 0.43 -16.05
N GLU A 80 8.52 0.96 -17.18
CA GLU A 80 9.30 1.14 -18.40
C GLU A 80 9.68 2.61 -18.65
N VAL A 81 10.62 2.82 -19.56
CA VAL A 81 10.98 4.15 -20.07
C VAL A 81 9.73 4.85 -20.60
N GLY A 82 9.53 6.12 -20.23
CA GLY A 82 8.34 6.89 -20.56
C GLY A 82 7.25 6.88 -19.48
N SER A 83 7.35 6.03 -18.46
CA SER A 83 6.40 6.05 -17.33
C SER A 83 6.51 7.35 -16.52
N VAL A 84 5.36 7.93 -16.17
CA VAL A 84 5.29 9.16 -15.35
C VAL A 84 5.08 8.79 -13.88
N LEU A 85 5.91 9.37 -13.02
CA LEU A 85 5.92 9.20 -11.58
C LEU A 85 5.67 10.56 -10.89
N ALA A 86 4.95 10.56 -9.78
CA ALA A 86 4.75 11.74 -8.94
C ALA A 86 5.42 11.54 -7.59
N LYS A 87 6.15 12.54 -7.10
CA LYS A 87 6.79 12.47 -5.79
C LYS A 87 5.75 12.56 -4.66
N LYS A 88 5.82 11.66 -3.68
CA LYS A 88 4.85 11.55 -2.57
C LYS A 88 4.89 12.71 -1.58
N ILE A 89 6.06 13.35 -1.39
CA ILE A 89 6.33 14.28 -0.28
C ILE A 89 6.38 15.75 -0.76
N SER A 90 5.98 16.07 -2.00
CA SER A 90 6.07 17.46 -2.49
C SER A 90 4.84 18.30 -2.07
N PRO A 91 4.96 19.36 -1.23
CA PRO A 91 3.81 20.00 -0.57
C PRO A 91 3.05 21.08 -1.38
N LYS A 92 3.57 21.55 -2.53
CA LYS A 92 2.97 22.70 -3.25
C LYS A 92 2.60 22.46 -4.71
N ALA A 93 3.26 21.51 -5.38
CA ALA A 93 2.85 20.96 -6.66
C ALA A 93 3.48 19.57 -6.81
N PRO A 94 2.73 18.53 -7.22
CA PRO A 94 3.33 17.22 -7.45
C PRO A 94 4.25 17.33 -8.67
N SER A 95 5.54 17.48 -8.42
CA SER A 95 6.57 17.40 -9.45
C SER A 95 6.45 16.03 -10.12
N ARG A 96 6.10 16.04 -11.40
CA ARG A 96 6.00 14.83 -12.23
C ARG A 96 7.38 14.55 -12.81
N PHE A 97 7.78 13.29 -12.77
CA PHE A 97 9.04 12.78 -13.25
C PHE A 97 8.77 11.73 -14.31
N VAL A 98 9.54 11.74 -15.40
CA VAL A 98 9.47 10.69 -16.43
C VAL A 98 10.72 9.84 -16.34
N ILE A 99 10.56 8.52 -16.45
CA ILE A 99 11.69 7.61 -16.59
C ILE A 99 12.30 7.81 -17.98
N THR A 100 13.50 8.36 -18.05
CA THR A 100 14.21 8.59 -19.32
C THR A 100 15.15 7.45 -19.69
N ASN A 101 15.69 6.75 -18.69
CA ASN A 101 16.57 5.61 -18.90
C ASN A 101 16.45 4.62 -17.72
N THR A 102 16.65 3.34 -17.99
CA THR A 102 16.62 2.24 -17.03
C THR A 102 18.01 1.62 -16.90
N GLY A 103 18.62 1.75 -15.73
CA GLY A 103 19.81 0.98 -15.37
C GLY A 103 19.44 -0.36 -14.73
N TYR A 104 20.46 -1.17 -14.41
CA TYR A 104 20.26 -2.47 -13.75
C TYR A 104 19.52 -2.32 -12.40
N ASN A 105 20.00 -1.42 -11.52
CA ASN A 105 19.43 -1.17 -10.19
C ASN A 105 18.85 0.24 -10.00
N HIS A 106 18.91 1.09 -11.01
CA HIS A 106 18.53 2.50 -10.90
C HIS A 106 17.62 2.93 -12.06
N PHE A 107 16.75 3.89 -11.78
CA PHE A 107 15.97 4.63 -12.76
C PHE A 107 16.54 6.05 -12.88
N TYR A 108 16.73 6.50 -14.11
CA TYR A 108 17.02 7.89 -14.41
C TYR A 108 15.68 8.60 -14.60
N LEU A 109 15.38 9.52 -13.70
CA LEU A 109 14.14 10.28 -13.68
C LEU A 109 14.43 11.71 -14.15
N LYS A 110 13.62 12.25 -15.04
CA LYS A 110 13.68 13.67 -15.42
C LYS A 110 12.42 14.38 -14.96
N CYS A 111 12.58 15.45 -14.19
CA CYS A 111 11.47 16.31 -13.78
C CYS A 111 10.88 17.02 -15.00
N LEU A 112 9.56 16.94 -15.18
CA LEU A 112 8.87 17.60 -16.30
C LEU A 112 8.83 19.12 -16.16
N ASN A 113 8.84 19.64 -14.93
CA ASN A 113 8.73 21.08 -14.68
C ASN A 113 10.10 21.78 -14.69
N THR A 114 11.11 21.17 -14.09
CA THR A 114 12.45 21.78 -13.92
C THR A 114 13.48 21.25 -14.91
N GLY A 115 13.22 20.11 -15.56
CA GLY A 115 14.18 19.44 -16.42
C GLY A 115 15.33 18.74 -15.69
N GLU A 116 15.38 18.85 -14.35
CA GLU A 116 16.40 18.21 -13.51
C GLU A 116 16.37 16.69 -13.64
N GLN A 117 17.55 16.09 -13.66
CA GLN A 117 17.71 14.64 -13.66
C GLN A 117 18.02 14.14 -12.25
N VAL A 118 17.30 13.11 -11.82
CA VAL A 118 17.45 12.47 -10.53
C VAL A 118 17.66 10.98 -10.75
N LEU A 119 18.70 10.43 -10.13
CA LEU A 119 18.93 9.00 -10.10
C LEU A 119 18.25 8.42 -8.85
N VAL A 120 17.38 7.43 -9.03
CA VAL A 120 16.71 6.76 -7.91
C VAL A 120 16.86 5.26 -8.04
N SER A 121 17.17 4.57 -6.93
CA SER A 121 17.24 3.11 -6.94
C SER A 121 15.86 2.49 -7.15
N LYS A 122 15.78 1.39 -7.89
CA LYS A 122 14.51 0.67 -8.15
C LYS A 122 13.75 0.35 -6.86
N HIS A 123 14.49 0.05 -5.78
CA HIS A 123 13.95 -0.18 -4.45
C HIS A 123 13.30 1.06 -3.83
N ARG A 124 13.94 2.24 -3.91
CA ARG A 124 13.41 3.47 -3.31
C ARG A 124 12.32 4.15 -4.13
N VAL A 125 12.16 3.81 -5.41
CA VAL A 125 11.07 4.36 -6.23
C VAL A 125 9.71 4.12 -5.59
N ARG A 126 9.49 2.96 -4.96
CA ARG A 126 8.26 2.67 -4.22
C ARG A 126 8.05 3.61 -3.03
N GLU A 127 9.10 4.00 -2.34
CA GLU A 127 9.03 4.80 -1.11
C GLU A 127 8.76 6.28 -1.45
N ASP A 128 9.45 6.79 -2.47
CA ASP A 128 9.49 8.22 -2.77
C ASP A 128 8.46 8.65 -3.83
N PHE A 129 7.99 7.72 -4.66
CA PHE A 129 7.15 8.02 -5.83
C PHE A 129 5.88 7.17 -5.92
N ASP A 130 4.80 7.80 -6.38
CA ASP A 130 3.56 7.18 -6.82
C ASP A 130 3.51 7.16 -8.37
N ILE A 131 2.87 6.14 -8.95
CA ILE A 131 2.71 6.04 -10.40
C ILE A 131 1.59 7.00 -10.83
N ALA A 132 1.92 7.94 -11.71
CA ALA A 132 1.05 9.04 -12.13
C ALA A 132 1.08 9.21 -13.65
N ASN A 133 0.77 8.12 -14.36
CA ASN A 133 0.59 8.12 -15.83
C ASN A 133 -0.49 9.10 -16.27
#